data_AF-A0A2T7U258-F1
#
_entry.id   AF-A0A2T7U258-F1
#
_cell.length_a   1.000
_cell.length_b   1.000
_cell.length_c   1.000
_cell.angle_alpha   90.00
_cell.angle_beta   90.00
_cell.angle_gamma   90.00
#
_symmetry.space_group_name_H-M   'P 1'
#
loop_
_entity.id
_entity.type
_entity.pdbx_description
1 polymer ?
#
loop_
_entity_poly.entity_id
_entity_poly.type
_entity_poly.pdbx_seq_one_letter_code
_entity_poly.pdbx_strand_id
1 'polypeptide(L)'
;MDDLDQRLITLLRHNGRRSVSDLALELDVSRATVRSRMERLERSGDIVGYTVILRADAVSLPVRGIMLIEVEGRAADRVVDALGGYPEVSAIHTTNGKWDLIVELGAANLSDFDGILRRIRLIPGVIASETNLLLATPRSTRARL
;
A
#
# COMPACT_ATOMS: atom_id res chain seq x y z
N MET A 1 8.15 8.24 -20.45
CA MET A 1 8.44 6.82 -20.19
C MET A 1 8.07 6.03 -21.44
N ASP A 2 8.95 5.17 -21.94
CA ASP A 2 8.71 4.33 -23.12
C ASP A 2 8.49 2.84 -22.76
N ASP A 3 8.27 1.99 -23.77
CA ASP A 3 8.00 0.55 -23.58
C ASP A 3 9.15 -0.18 -22.85
N LEU A 4 10.40 0.18 -23.19
CA LEU A 4 11.57 -0.39 -22.54
C LEU A 4 11.60 -0.04 -21.05
N ASP A 5 11.28 1.21 -20.69
CA ASP A 5 11.19 1.62 -19.29
C ASP A 5 10.10 0.84 -18.53
N GLN A 6 8.92 0.63 -19.15
CA GLN A 6 7.82 -0.12 -18.52
C GLN A 6 8.21 -1.58 -18.26
N ARG A 7 8.89 -2.22 -19.22
CA ARG A 7 9.42 -3.58 -19.06
C ARG A 7 10.49 -3.64 -17.98
N LEU A 8 11.43 -2.69 -17.97
CA LEU A 8 12.45 -2.57 -16.92
C LEU A 8 11.83 -2.43 -15.52
N ILE A 9 10.86 -1.53 -15.34
CA ILE A 9 10.16 -1.33 -14.07
C ILE A 9 9.43 -2.62 -13.64
N THR A 10 8.84 -3.36 -14.59
CA THR A 10 8.17 -4.62 -14.28
C THR A 10 9.14 -5.65 -13.71
N LEU A 11 10.34 -5.78 -14.30
CA LEU A 11 11.38 -6.68 -13.79
C LEU A 11 11.88 -6.25 -12.40
N LEU A 12 12.09 -4.95 -12.20
CA LEU A 12 12.54 -4.40 -10.91
C LEU A 12 11.48 -4.52 -9.82
N ARG A 13 10.18 -4.39 -10.14
CA ARG A 13 9.08 -4.64 -9.20
C ARG A 13 9.03 -6.09 -8.72
N HIS A 14 9.38 -7.03 -9.61
CA HIS A 14 9.45 -8.44 -9.23
C HIS A 14 10.68 -8.71 -8.35
N ASN A 15 11.83 -8.12 -8.67
CA ASN A 15 13.04 -8.25 -7.86
C ASN A 15 13.96 -7.05 -8.08
N GLY A 16 13.94 -6.12 -7.13
CA GLY A 16 14.76 -4.91 -7.18
C GLY A 16 16.26 -5.16 -7.07
N ARG A 17 16.69 -6.38 -6.71
CA ARG A 17 18.11 -6.79 -6.65
C ARG A 17 18.60 -7.47 -7.93
N ARG A 18 17.78 -7.60 -8.98
CA ARG A 18 18.23 -8.16 -10.27
C ARG A 18 19.47 -7.42 -10.76
N SER A 19 20.46 -8.16 -11.23
CA SER A 19 21.70 -7.55 -11.71
C SER A 19 21.45 -6.82 -13.03
N VAL A 20 22.21 -5.76 -13.28
CA VAL A 20 22.17 -5.05 -14.58
C VAL A 20 22.45 -5.99 -15.75
N SER A 21 23.25 -7.03 -15.53
CA SER A 21 23.55 -8.07 -16.54
C SER A 21 22.31 -8.88 -16.89
N ASP A 22 21.53 -9.32 -15.89
CA ASP A 22 20.32 -10.12 -16.11
C ASP A 22 19.23 -9.28 -16.76
N LEU A 23 19.06 -8.03 -16.31
CA LEU A 23 18.12 -7.07 -16.90
C LEU A 23 18.47 -6.80 -18.36
N ALA A 24 19.75 -6.63 -18.68
CA ALA A 24 20.22 -6.41 -20.05
C ALA A 24 19.90 -7.62 -20.96
N LEU A 25 20.13 -8.84 -20.45
CA LEU A 25 19.83 -10.07 -21.17
C LEU A 25 18.32 -10.23 -21.43
N GLU A 26 17.48 -9.98 -20.42
CA GLU A 26 16.02 -10.18 -20.51
C GLU A 26 15.31 -9.07 -21.32
N LEU A 27 15.88 -7.87 -21.33
CA LEU A 27 15.35 -6.74 -22.11
C LEU A 27 15.94 -6.65 -23.53
N ASP A 28 16.91 -7.51 -23.87
CA ASP A 28 17.65 -7.51 -25.14
C ASP A 28 18.30 -6.16 -25.47
N VAL A 29 19.01 -5.60 -24.49
CA VAL A 29 19.73 -4.31 -24.64
C VAL A 29 21.09 -4.35 -23.95
N SER A 30 21.95 -3.36 -24.22
CA SER A 30 23.25 -3.28 -23.54
C SER A 30 23.11 -2.96 -22.05
N ARG A 31 24.09 -3.39 -21.24
CA ARG A 31 24.20 -3.03 -19.81
C ARG A 31 24.27 -1.51 -19.60
N ALA A 32 24.91 -0.79 -20.52
CA ALA A 32 24.99 0.67 -20.48
C ALA A 32 23.61 1.31 -20.68
N THR A 33 22.79 0.76 -21.59
CA THR A 33 21.41 1.19 -21.81
C THR A 33 20.59 1.01 -20.54
N VAL A 34 20.62 -0.17 -19.90
CA VAL A 34 19.89 -0.42 -18.65
C VAL A 34 20.29 0.57 -17.56
N ARG A 35 21.59 0.77 -17.34
CA ARG A 35 22.10 1.70 -16.32
C ARG A 35 21.62 3.13 -16.56
N SER A 36 21.74 3.62 -17.79
CA SER A 36 21.27 4.96 -18.18
C SER A 36 19.75 5.13 -17.98
N ARG A 37 18.96 4.09 -18.29
CA ARG A 37 17.51 4.10 -18.05
C ARG A 37 17.17 4.14 -16.57
N MET A 38 17.82 3.31 -15.75
CA MET A 38 17.63 3.32 -14.29
C MET A 38 17.94 4.69 -13.69
N GLU A 39 19.13 5.24 -13.98
CA GLU A 39 19.55 6.55 -13.48
C GLU A 39 18.61 7.68 -13.94
N ARG A 40 18.05 7.59 -15.14
CA ARG A 40 17.07 8.56 -15.62
C ARG A 40 15.75 8.46 -14.86
N LEU A 41 15.24 7.25 -14.66
CA LEU A 41 13.98 6.99 -13.94
C LEU A 41 14.09 7.37 -12.46
N GLU A 42 15.24 7.19 -11.84
CA GLU A 42 15.53 7.64 -10.48
C GLU A 42 15.58 9.17 -10.42
N ARG A 43 16.29 9.83 -11.34
CA ARG A 43 16.39 11.29 -11.38
C ARG A 43 15.07 11.99 -11.70
N SER A 44 14.19 11.38 -12.51
CA SER A 44 12.86 11.92 -12.81
C SER A 44 11.86 11.71 -11.68
N GLY A 45 12.17 10.86 -10.69
CA GLY A 45 11.26 10.45 -9.63
C GLY A 45 10.24 9.39 -10.05
N ASP A 46 10.36 8.83 -11.27
CA ASP A 46 9.55 7.68 -11.70
C ASP A 46 9.88 6.44 -10.83
N ILE A 47 11.14 6.32 -10.39
CA ILE A 47 11.57 5.43 -9.31
C ILE A 47 11.96 6.31 -8.12
N VAL A 48 11.11 6.33 -7.08
CA VAL A 48 11.37 7.10 -5.85
C VAL A 48 12.40 6.41 -4.94
N GLY A 49 12.50 5.08 -5.02
CA GLY A 49 13.48 4.32 -4.26
C GLY A 49 13.28 2.82 -4.36
N TYR A 50 14.25 2.10 -3.80
CA TYR A 50 14.20 0.65 -3.63
C TYR A 50 14.07 0.34 -2.14
N THR A 51 13.27 -0.66 -1.80
CA THR A 51 13.05 -1.05 -0.40
C THR A 51 13.21 -2.54 -0.21
N VAL A 52 13.54 -2.94 1.02
CA VAL A 52 13.49 -4.33 1.46
C VAL A 52 12.16 -4.52 2.17
N ILE A 53 11.45 -5.60 1.83
CA ILE A 53 10.26 -6.02 2.59
C ILE A 53 10.69 -7.14 3.53
N LEU A 54 10.74 -6.87 4.84
CA LEU A 54 11.08 -7.88 5.83
C LEU A 54 9.91 -8.84 6.03
N ARG A 55 10.19 -10.03 6.58
CA ARG A 55 9.11 -10.92 7.03
C ARG A 55 8.23 -10.23 8.09
N ALA A 56 8.77 -9.38 8.95
CA ALA A 56 7.95 -8.61 9.89
C ALA A 56 7.05 -7.56 9.20
N ASP A 57 7.47 -7.04 8.05
CA ASP A 57 6.70 -6.09 7.23
C ASP A 57 5.70 -6.80 6.30
N ALA A 58 6.03 -8.02 5.87
CA ALA A 58 5.24 -8.88 4.98
C ALA A 58 4.27 -9.79 5.73
N VAL A 59 4.60 -10.18 6.97
CA VAL A 59 3.69 -10.76 7.96
C VAL A 59 2.96 -9.57 8.59
N SER A 60 2.22 -8.88 7.72
CA SER A 60 1.10 -8.07 8.09
C SER A 60 0.27 -8.85 9.08
N LEU A 61 -0.09 -8.20 10.19
CA LEU A 61 -1.14 -8.60 11.10
C LEU A 61 -2.12 -9.59 10.43
N PRO A 62 -2.20 -10.86 10.90
CA PRO A 62 -2.82 -11.97 10.17
C PRO A 62 -4.30 -11.73 9.86
N VAL A 63 -4.95 -10.83 10.59
CA VAL A 63 -6.28 -10.33 10.27
C VAL A 63 -6.14 -8.95 9.66
N ARG A 64 -6.68 -8.76 8.45
CA ARG A 64 -6.70 -7.47 7.76
C ARG A 64 -8.11 -7.17 7.30
N GLY A 65 -8.43 -5.88 7.23
CA GLY A 65 -9.68 -5.44 6.66
C GLY A 65 -9.60 -4.03 6.12
N ILE A 66 -10.60 -3.70 5.31
CA ILE A 66 -10.85 -2.36 4.83
C ILE A 66 -12.13 -1.88 5.50
N MET A 67 -12.04 -0.76 6.21
CA MET A 67 -13.18 -0.10 6.82
C MET A 67 -13.55 1.13 5.99
N LEU A 68 -14.79 1.15 5.51
CA LEU A 68 -15.41 2.27 4.84
C LEU A 68 -16.14 3.09 5.90
N ILE A 69 -15.92 4.39 5.94
CA ILE A 69 -16.43 5.26 7.01
C ILE A 69 -17.15 6.46 6.40
N GLU A 70 -18.34 6.72 6.92
CA GLU A 70 -19.12 7.91 6.64
C GLU A 70 -18.95 8.87 7.82
N VAL A 71 -18.73 10.15 7.53
CA VAL A 71 -18.44 11.18 8.53
C VAL A 71 -19.50 12.28 8.54
N GLU A 72 -19.76 12.82 9.72
CA GLU A 72 -20.75 13.89 9.89
C GLU A 72 -20.23 15.23 9.36
N GLY A 73 -20.88 15.78 8.34
CA GLY A 73 -20.68 17.14 7.88
C GLY A 73 -19.22 17.45 7.52
N ARG A 74 -18.56 18.31 8.31
CA ARG A 74 -17.15 18.72 8.12
C ARG A 74 -16.19 18.07 9.13
N ALA A 75 -16.57 16.93 9.70
CA ALA A 75 -15.75 16.26 10.71
C ALA A 75 -14.59 15.43 10.13
N ALA A 76 -14.47 15.30 8.80
CA ALA A 76 -13.48 14.46 8.13
C ALA A 76 -12.06 14.66 8.67
N ASP A 77 -11.55 15.89 8.72
CA ASP A 77 -10.18 16.16 9.20
C ASP A 77 -9.95 15.69 10.64
N ARG A 78 -10.91 15.95 11.53
CA ARG A 78 -10.84 15.49 12.94
C ARG A 78 -10.88 13.97 13.05
N VAL A 79 -11.67 13.31 12.21
CA VAL A 79 -11.74 11.84 12.18
C VAL A 79 -10.43 11.26 11.64
N VAL A 80 -9.85 11.86 10.60
CA VAL A 80 -8.54 11.45 10.05
C VAL A 80 -7.44 11.59 11.11
N ASP A 81 -7.39 12.72 11.83
CA ASP A 81 -6.42 12.93 12.90
C ASP A 81 -6.57 11.89 14.03
N ALA A 82 -7.80 11.58 14.43
CA ALA A 82 -8.09 10.58 15.45
C ALA A 82 -7.67 9.17 14.98
N LEU A 83 -7.95 8.82 13.73
CA LEU A 83 -7.56 7.54 13.12
C LEU A 83 -6.03 7.40 12.99
N GLY A 84 -5.32 8.50 12.70
CA GLY A 84 -3.86 8.51 12.60
C GLY A 84 -3.13 8.14 13.90
N GLY A 85 -3.81 8.21 15.05
CA GLY A 85 -3.29 7.77 16.34
C GLY A 85 -3.32 6.26 16.58
N TYR A 86 -3.92 5.47 15.67
CA TYR A 86 -4.05 4.01 15.82
C TYR A 86 -2.92 3.29 15.08
N PRO A 87 -2.03 2.55 15.77
CA PRO A 87 -0.98 1.77 15.12
C PRO A 87 -1.54 0.67 14.20
N GLU A 88 -2.81 0.29 14.39
CA GLU A 88 -3.50 -0.71 13.59
C GLU A 88 -3.99 -0.18 12.23
N VAL A 89 -3.96 1.15 12.02
CA VAL A 89 -4.31 1.82 10.77
C VAL A 89 -3.08 1.94 9.90
N SER A 90 -3.05 1.23 8.76
CA SER A 90 -1.92 1.27 7.83
C SER A 90 -2.07 2.32 6.73
N ALA A 91 -3.30 2.74 6.43
CA ALA A 91 -3.57 3.81 5.47
C ALA A 91 -4.96 4.42 5.71
N ILE A 92 -5.10 5.71 5.39
CA ILE A 92 -6.36 6.44 5.37
C ILE A 92 -6.45 7.14 4.02
N HIS A 93 -7.59 7.00 3.35
CA HIS A 93 -7.87 7.61 2.06
C HIS A 93 -9.15 8.41 2.13
N THR A 94 -9.15 9.65 1.65
CA THR A 94 -10.37 10.41 1.41
C THR A 94 -10.97 10.04 0.06
N THR A 95 -12.29 9.99 -0.02
CA THR A 95 -13.00 9.57 -1.22
C THR A 95 -14.19 10.47 -1.55
N ASN A 96 -14.49 10.62 -2.84
CA ASN A 96 -15.69 11.33 -3.32
C ASN A 96 -16.94 10.43 -3.41
N GLY A 97 -16.82 9.17 -2.99
CA GLY A 97 -17.85 8.14 -3.16
C GLY A 97 -18.93 8.21 -2.09
N LYS A 98 -19.69 7.10 -1.93
CA LYS A 98 -20.69 6.97 -0.86
C LYS A 98 -20.07 7.14 0.54
N TRP A 99 -18.84 6.66 0.69
CA TRP A 99 -18.09 6.74 1.92
C TRP A 99 -17.09 7.88 1.82
N ASP A 100 -16.87 8.60 2.92
CA ASP A 100 -15.95 9.74 2.96
C ASP A 100 -14.51 9.28 3.14
N LEU A 101 -14.30 8.18 3.88
CA LEU A 101 -12.99 7.59 4.14
C LEU A 101 -12.95 6.09 3.84
N ILE A 102 -11.79 5.64 3.39
CA ILE A 102 -11.40 4.23 3.30
C ILE A 102 -10.16 4.03 4.17
N VAL A 103 -10.22 3.10 5.11
CA VAL A 103 -9.15 2.83 6.08
C VAL A 103 -8.67 1.39 5.94
N GLU A 104 -7.37 1.21 5.74
CA GLU A 104 -6.73 -0.11 5.82
C GLU A 104 -6.37 -0.43 7.27
N LEU A 105 -6.82 -1.59 7.76
CA LEU A 105 -6.63 -2.04 9.15
C LEU A 105 -5.91 -3.39 9.20
N GLY A 106 -5.12 -3.60 10.25
CA GLY A 106 -4.57 -4.91 10.62
C GLY A 106 -4.72 -5.21 12.11
N ALA A 107 -4.86 -6.49 12.47
CA ALA A 107 -4.81 -6.99 13.85
C ALA A 107 -4.16 -8.38 13.99
N ALA A 108 -3.69 -8.70 15.20
CA ALA A 108 -3.05 -9.98 15.51
C ALA A 108 -4.02 -11.16 15.48
N ASN A 109 -5.33 -10.91 15.69
CA ASN A 109 -6.40 -11.89 15.67
C ASN A 109 -7.76 -11.19 15.50
N LEU A 110 -8.84 -11.97 15.36
CA LEU A 110 -10.19 -11.43 15.14
C LEU A 110 -10.76 -10.68 16.35
N SER A 111 -10.37 -11.06 17.57
CA SER A 111 -10.83 -10.39 18.79
C SER A 111 -10.24 -8.99 18.91
N ASP A 112 -8.94 -8.85 18.65
CA ASP A 112 -8.29 -7.54 18.58
C ASP A 112 -8.89 -6.69 17.45
N PHE A 113 -9.17 -7.32 16.30
CA PHE A 113 -9.82 -6.66 15.16
C PHE A 113 -11.19 -6.07 15.55
N ASP A 114 -12.07 -6.84 16.19
CA ASP A 114 -13.36 -6.34 16.65
C ASP A 114 -13.22 -5.17 17.64
N GLY A 115 -12.24 -5.25 18.54
CA GLY A 115 -11.89 -4.17 19.47
C GLY A 115 -11.53 -2.87 18.74
N ILE A 116 -10.71 -2.96 17.68
CA ILE A 116 -10.33 -1.81 16.83
C ILE A 116 -11.56 -1.22 16.16
N LEU A 117 -12.42 -2.05 15.53
CA LEU A 117 -13.63 -1.57 14.87
C LEU A 117 -14.57 -0.84 15.84
N ARG A 118 -14.73 -1.37 17.05
CA ARG A 118 -15.54 -0.72 18.10
C ARG A 118 -14.96 0.63 18.49
N ARG A 119 -13.64 0.73 18.70
CA ARG A 119 -12.97 1.99 19.04
C ARG A 119 -13.13 3.03 17.94
N ILE A 120 -12.98 2.64 16.68
CA ILE A 120 -13.16 3.54 15.53
C ILE A 120 -14.61 4.03 15.43
N ARG A 121 -15.60 3.16 15.61
CA ARG A 121 -17.04 3.54 15.61
C ARG A 121 -17.42 4.53 16.73
N LEU A 122 -16.61 4.65 17.77
CA LEU A 122 -16.84 5.60 18.87
C LEU A 122 -16.16 6.96 18.64
N ILE A 123 -15.39 7.13 17.56
CA ILE A 123 -14.77 8.41 17.22
C ILE A 123 -15.88 9.43 16.91
N PRO A 124 -15.91 10.60 17.60
CA PRO A 124 -16.89 11.64 17.31
C PRO A 124 -16.81 12.10 15.85
N GLY A 125 -17.94 12.06 15.17
CA GLY A 125 -18.05 12.38 13.75
C GLY A 125 -18.11 11.15 12.84
N VAL A 126 -17.87 9.93 13.34
CA VAL A 126 -18.18 8.70 12.59
C VAL A 126 -19.66 8.39 12.72
N ILE A 127 -20.40 8.36 11.61
CA ILE A 127 -21.85 8.14 11.61
C ILE A 127 -22.24 6.75 11.11
N ALA A 128 -21.47 6.20 10.20
CA ALA A 128 -21.65 4.83 9.71
C ALA A 128 -20.31 4.21 9.34
N SER A 129 -20.28 2.88 9.35
CA SER A 129 -19.13 2.13 8.87
C SER A 129 -19.51 0.79 8.29
N GLU A 130 -18.80 0.38 7.25
CA GLU A 130 -18.84 -0.97 6.68
C GLU A 130 -17.43 -1.56 6.72
N THR A 131 -17.28 -2.84 7.04
CA THR A 131 -15.96 -3.48 7.12
C THR A 131 -15.90 -4.72 6.27
N ASN A 132 -14.87 -4.79 5.43
CA ASN A 132 -14.58 -5.91 4.55
C ASN A 132 -13.30 -6.60 5.03
N LEU A 133 -13.42 -7.82 5.57
CA LEU A 133 -12.28 -8.65 5.93
C LEU A 133 -11.58 -9.17 4.67
N LEU A 134 -10.25 -9.06 4.63
CA LEU A 134 -9.44 -9.54 3.51
C LEU A 134 -9.10 -11.02 3.73
N LEU A 135 -9.83 -11.92 3.07
CA LEU A 135 -9.68 -13.36 3.24
C LEU A 135 -8.40 -13.90 2.58
N ALA A 136 -8.19 -13.57 1.31
CA ALA A 136 -7.04 -13.97 0.53
C ALA A 136 -6.62 -12.83 -0.40
N THR A 137 -5.32 -12.75 -0.70
CA THR A 137 -4.77 -11.77 -1.64
C THR A 137 -4.09 -12.51 -2.79
N PRO A 138 -4.82 -12.93 -3.83
CA PRO A 138 -4.25 -13.70 -4.93
C PRO A 138 -3.17 -12.92 -5.70
N ARG A 139 -3.28 -11.59 -5.77
CA ARG A 139 -2.28 -10.69 -6.36
C ARG A 139 -2.12 -9.44 -5.51
N SER A 140 -0.87 -8.97 -5.38
CA SER A 140 -0.51 -7.69 -4.78
C SER A 140 0.71 -7.15 -5.52
N THR A 141 0.79 -5.82 -5.66
CA THR A 141 1.97 -5.10 -6.15
C THR A 141 2.95 -4.77 -5.02
N ARG A 142 2.53 -4.88 -3.75
CA ARG A 142 3.46 -4.95 -2.60
C ARG A 142 4.23 -6.27 -2.75
N ALA A 143 5.55 -6.25 -2.54
CA ALA A 143 6.39 -7.39 -2.92
C ALA A 143 5.85 -8.70 -2.33
N ARG A 144 5.74 -9.71 -3.20
CA ARG A 144 5.39 -11.08 -2.79
C ARG A 144 6.59 -11.67 -2.03
N LEU A 145 6.34 -12.35 -0.92
CA LEU A 145 7.25 -13.39 -0.43
C LEU A 145 7.25 -14.56 -1.40
#